data_AF-G0QRW3-F1
#
_entry.id   AF-G0QRW3-F1
#
_cell.length_a   1.000
_cell.length_b   1.000
_cell.length_c   1.000
_cell.angle_alpha   90.00
_cell.angle_beta   90.00
_cell.angle_gamma   90.00
#
_symmetry.space_group_name_H-M   'P 1'
#
loop_
_entity.id
_entity.type
_entity.pdbx_description
1 polymer ?
#
loop_
_entity_poly.entity_id
_entity_poly.type
_entity_poly.pdbx_seq_one_letter_code
_entity_poly.pdbx_strand_id
1 'polypeptide(L)'
;MLIDKKEIQDWIVDVNDYNKKRRERGFENPKVKIVSILEMQKKEKEFNPILQQFIDPQKDIQATEKNEQNKKILQQKKSVNYIIKFYVIKQKNYKKHLEKYDRNYDIVNLENIANTTFKEKIIQPKQVLQQSLRDFNIVNHAPVAKYMFENVKIINQEKQALQQVRSYKQRDFNILTNKYKQDHEQKMEEQQQNTMKVLKEKFTKTHNYNFLLGKAYDEDQEQLYNSKVEQKVKKQLQKQIQQLPPSIRYRETIIFDRTKPVPEEIKLIDQQRENAKVRYKLRNAIENEYHKRNIEIHDRKQQRIKNGMFEQKYIDEHRKGFYSIKLLFQQKKDLIQSLQK
;
A
#
# COMPACT_ATOMS: atom_id res chain seq x y z
N MET A 1 44.63 -8.64 -27.70
CA MET A 1 44.24 -7.27 -28.06
C MET A 1 45.02 -6.96 -29.31
N LEU A 2 44.35 -6.85 -30.46
CA LEU A 2 45.01 -6.40 -31.68
C LEU A 2 45.01 -4.88 -31.60
N ILE A 3 46.19 -4.30 -31.42
CA ILE A 3 46.38 -2.85 -31.37
C ILE A 3 46.72 -2.44 -32.80
N ASP A 4 45.95 -1.53 -33.37
CA ASP A 4 46.19 -1.07 -34.73
C ASP A 4 47.51 -0.30 -34.80
N LYS A 5 48.26 -0.46 -35.89
CA LYS A 5 49.56 0.23 -36.06
C LYS A 5 49.44 1.75 -35.95
N LYS A 6 48.31 2.32 -36.37
CA LYS A 6 48.00 3.74 -36.20
C LYS A 6 47.86 4.13 -34.72
N GLU A 7 47.17 3.33 -33.92
CA GLU A 7 47.01 3.59 -32.48
C GLU A 7 48.36 3.57 -31.74
N ILE A 8 49.30 2.73 -32.18
CA ILE A 8 50.65 2.70 -31.61
C ILE A 8 51.40 4.00 -31.94
N GLN A 9 51.27 4.51 -33.17
CA GLN A 9 51.89 5.78 -33.57
C GLN A 9 51.29 6.97 -32.81
N ASP A 10 49.97 7.05 -32.71
CA ASP A 10 49.27 8.10 -31.96
C ASP A 10 49.68 8.08 -30.47
N TRP A 11 49.78 6.88 -29.89
CA TRP A 11 50.22 6.72 -28.51
C TRP A 11 51.67 7.17 -28.29
N ILE A 12 52.58 6.90 -29.24
CA ILE A 12 53.97 7.37 -29.17
C ILE A 12 54.01 8.91 -29.19
N VAL A 13 53.20 9.55 -30.04
CA VAL A 13 53.08 11.01 -30.09
C VAL A 13 52.56 11.55 -28.76
N ASP A 14 51.50 10.95 -28.21
CA ASP A 14 50.93 11.34 -26.92
C ASP A 14 51.91 11.20 -25.75
N VAL A 15 52.71 10.12 -25.74
CA VAL A 15 53.77 9.90 -24.73
C VAL A 15 54.83 10.99 -24.83
N ASN A 16 55.24 11.35 -26.04
CA ASN A 16 56.24 12.39 -26.25
C ASN A 16 55.71 13.77 -25.83
N ASP A 17 54.47 14.10 -26.20
CA ASP A 17 53.80 15.33 -25.78
C ASP A 17 53.60 15.41 -24.28
N TYR A 18 53.20 14.31 -23.65
CA TYR A 18 53.10 14.21 -22.19
C TYR A 18 54.45 14.46 -21.52
N ASN A 19 55.53 13.83 -22.02
CA ASN A 19 56.87 14.03 -21.48
C ASN A 19 57.37 15.46 -21.68
N LYS A 20 57.03 16.10 -22.80
CA LYS A 20 57.34 17.50 -23.06
C LYS A 20 56.62 18.42 -22.06
N LYS A 21 55.30 18.29 -21.93
CA LYS A 21 54.48 19.04 -20.95
C LYS A 21 54.93 18.81 -19.51
N ARG A 22 55.34 17.58 -19.18
CA ARG A 22 55.87 17.21 -17.85
C ARG A 22 57.21 17.90 -17.57
N ARG A 23 58.08 18.04 -18.57
CA ARG A 23 59.35 18.78 -18.45
C ARG A 23 59.10 20.28 -18.32
N GLU A 24 58.17 20.83 -19.10
CA GLU A 24 57.80 22.25 -19.09
C GLU A 24 57.12 22.69 -17.78
N ARG A 25 56.27 21.85 -17.18
CA ARG A 25 55.64 22.14 -15.88
C ARG A 25 56.62 22.20 -14.70
N GLY A 26 57.86 21.75 -14.88
CA GLY A 26 58.83 21.64 -13.79
C GLY A 26 58.40 20.66 -12.70
N PHE A 27 59.34 20.31 -11.81
CA PHE A 27 59.02 19.60 -10.57
C PHE A 27 58.50 20.59 -9.51
N GLU A 28 57.47 21.38 -9.82
CA GLU A 28 56.83 22.27 -8.85
C GLU A 28 55.80 21.54 -7.99
N ASN A 29 56.06 20.28 -7.64
CA ASN A 29 55.45 19.72 -6.44
C ASN A 29 56.45 20.01 -5.32
N PRO A 30 56.23 21.04 -4.47
CA PRO A 30 56.91 21.04 -3.18
C PRO A 30 56.66 19.66 -2.60
N LYS A 31 57.72 18.94 -2.21
CA LYS A 31 57.58 17.60 -1.64
C LYS A 31 56.59 17.73 -0.49
N VAL A 32 55.35 17.32 -0.74
CA VAL A 32 54.29 17.37 0.25
C VAL A 32 54.82 16.50 1.37
N LYS A 33 55.08 17.09 2.54
CA LYS A 33 55.53 16.33 3.69
C LYS A 33 54.48 15.23 3.86
N ILE A 34 54.89 13.97 3.73
CA ILE A 34 54.01 12.84 3.95
C ILE A 34 53.63 12.92 5.43
N VAL A 35 52.44 13.45 5.71
CA VAL A 35 51.91 13.52 7.06
C VAL A 35 51.54 12.10 7.41
N SER A 36 52.23 11.52 8.39
CA SER A 36 51.90 10.17 8.83
C SER A 36 50.48 10.14 9.41
N ILE A 37 49.80 8.99 9.31
CA ILE A 37 48.48 8.79 9.93
C ILE A 37 48.52 9.15 11.43
N LEU A 38 49.65 8.89 12.11
CA LEU A 38 49.87 9.25 13.50
C LEU A 38 49.93 10.78 13.73
N GLU A 39 50.56 11.54 12.83
CA GLU A 39 50.60 13.00 12.91
C GLU A 39 49.21 13.61 12.65
N MET A 40 48.44 13.05 11.71
CA MET A 40 47.03 13.45 11.51
C MET A 40 46.20 13.15 12.75
N GLN A 41 46.28 11.93 13.28
CA GLN A 41 45.56 11.54 14.49
C GLN A 41 45.97 12.36 15.71
N LYS A 42 47.22 12.82 15.82
CA LYS A 42 47.66 13.72 16.90
C LYS A 42 47.07 15.12 16.76
N LYS A 43 46.89 15.63 15.54
CA LYS A 43 46.25 16.93 15.27
C LYS A 43 44.73 16.88 15.38
N GLU A 44 44.12 15.74 15.04
CA GLU A 44 42.68 15.51 15.14
C GLU A 44 42.22 15.24 16.57
N LYS A 45 43.12 14.75 17.44
CA LYS A 45 42.82 14.55 18.86
C LYS A 45 42.63 15.89 19.56
N GLU A 46 41.38 16.26 19.78
CA GLU A 46 41.02 17.46 20.54
C GLU A 46 41.54 17.43 21.99
N PHE A 47 41.75 16.23 22.54
CA PHE A 47 42.11 15.99 23.93
C PHE A 47 43.45 15.24 24.05
N ASN A 48 44.35 15.75 24.87
CA ASN A 48 45.63 15.11 25.17
C ASN A 48 45.50 14.22 26.42
N PRO A 49 45.54 12.88 26.28
CA PRO A 49 45.34 11.97 27.41
C PRO A 49 46.50 11.98 28.42
N ILE A 50 47.70 12.41 28.02
CA ILE A 50 48.87 12.46 28.90
C ILE A 50 48.79 13.70 29.80
N LEU A 51 48.47 14.85 29.21
CA LEU A 51 48.34 16.11 29.95
C LEU A 51 46.95 16.30 30.57
N GLN A 52 45.98 15.47 30.20
CA GLN A 52 44.57 15.56 30.59
C GLN A 52 43.93 16.93 30.27
N GLN A 53 44.41 17.58 29.21
CA GLN A 53 43.97 18.92 28.78
C GLN A 53 43.52 18.87 27.33
N PHE A 54 42.55 19.72 26.98
CA PHE A 54 42.21 19.99 25.58
C PHE A 54 43.30 20.84 24.92
N ILE A 55 43.52 20.63 23.62
CA ILE A 55 44.46 21.45 22.84
C ILE A 55 43.96 22.91 22.75
N ASP A 56 42.64 23.09 22.74
CA ASP A 56 41.99 24.38 22.77
C ASP A 56 41.76 24.85 24.22
N PRO A 57 42.39 25.96 24.67
CA PRO A 57 42.29 26.46 26.03
C PRO A 57 40.85 26.80 26.46
N GLN A 58 40.01 27.28 25.53
CA GLN A 58 38.65 27.67 25.85
C GLN A 58 37.76 26.45 26.12
N LYS A 59 37.94 25.38 25.34
CA LYS A 59 37.25 24.10 25.58
C LYS A 59 37.68 23.47 26.90
N ASP A 60 38.95 23.63 27.29
CA ASP A 60 39.46 23.10 28.57
C ASP A 60 38.80 23.79 29.77
N ILE A 61 38.68 25.13 29.74
CA ILE A 61 37.97 25.92 30.76
C ILE A 61 36.50 25.50 30.86
N GLN A 62 35.80 25.35 29.73
CA GLN A 62 34.40 24.91 29.74
C GLN A 62 34.24 23.47 30.26
N ALA A 63 35.18 22.57 29.92
CA ALA A 63 35.14 21.20 30.39
C ALA A 63 35.41 21.09 31.89
N THR A 64 36.33 21.90 32.44
CA THR A 64 36.61 21.94 33.87
C THR A 64 35.40 22.49 34.65
N GLU A 65 34.82 23.61 34.21
CA GLU A 65 33.59 24.17 34.81
C GLU A 65 32.42 23.16 34.79
N LYS A 66 32.21 22.49 33.65
CA LYS A 66 31.17 21.47 33.51
C LYS A 66 31.44 20.25 34.41
N ASN A 67 32.70 19.85 34.56
CA ASN A 67 33.08 18.76 35.46
C ASN A 67 32.86 19.13 36.93
N GLU A 68 33.13 20.37 37.33
CA GLU A 68 32.83 20.86 38.67
C GLU A 68 31.32 20.91 38.95
N GLN A 69 30.53 21.42 38.00
CA GLN A 69 29.08 21.40 38.10
C GLN A 69 28.55 19.97 38.19
N ASN A 70 29.05 19.05 37.37
CA ASN A 70 28.68 17.64 37.40
C ASN A 70 29.08 16.96 38.71
N LYS A 71 30.24 17.30 39.30
CA LYS A 71 30.64 16.81 40.63
C LYS A 71 29.66 17.28 41.71
N LYS A 72 29.26 18.56 41.68
CA LYS A 72 28.25 19.11 42.61
C LYS A 72 26.90 18.41 42.46
N ILE A 73 26.42 18.22 41.22
CA ILE A 73 25.18 17.50 40.91
C ILE A 73 25.29 16.02 41.33
N LEU A 74 26.44 15.37 41.11
CA LEU A 74 26.65 13.97 41.48
C LEU A 74 26.69 13.80 43.00
N GLN A 75 27.26 14.74 43.75
CA GLN A 75 27.21 14.74 45.22
C GLN A 75 25.75 14.86 45.72
N GLN A 76 24.96 15.76 45.14
CA GLN A 76 23.52 15.89 45.42
C GLN A 76 22.71 14.64 45.01
N LYS A 77 23.05 14.02 43.87
CA LYS A 77 22.39 12.78 43.42
C LYS A 77 22.82 11.56 44.22
N LYS A 78 24.07 11.49 44.70
CA LYS A 78 24.56 10.37 45.52
C LYS A 78 23.83 10.32 46.86
N SER A 79 23.53 11.45 47.50
CA SER A 79 22.73 11.45 48.74
C SER A 79 21.30 10.93 48.52
N VAL A 80 20.65 11.29 47.41
CA VAL A 80 19.28 10.87 47.10
C VAL A 80 19.20 9.42 46.56
N ASN A 81 20.07 9.05 45.62
CA ASN A 81 20.05 7.73 45.01
C ASN A 81 20.60 6.63 45.92
N TYR A 82 21.53 6.89 46.83
CA TYR A 82 22.04 5.83 47.70
C TYR A 82 20.93 5.27 48.60
N ILE A 83 20.05 6.14 49.11
CA ILE A 83 18.89 5.76 49.93
C ILE A 83 17.89 4.92 49.12
N ILE A 84 17.53 5.38 47.92
CA ILE A 84 16.55 4.71 47.05
C ILE A 84 17.10 3.38 46.50
N LYS A 85 18.38 3.34 46.09
CA LYS A 85 19.00 2.14 45.52
C LYS A 85 19.24 1.06 46.57
N PHE A 86 19.60 1.41 47.80
CA PHE A 86 19.69 0.43 48.90
C PHE A 86 18.32 -0.21 49.18
N TYR A 87 17.24 0.58 49.21
CA TYR A 87 15.89 0.06 49.47
C TYR A 87 15.40 -0.86 48.34
N VAL A 88 15.61 -0.46 47.08
CA VAL A 88 15.16 -1.22 45.90
C VAL A 88 15.99 -2.49 45.66
N ILE A 89 17.31 -2.46 45.92
CA ILE A 89 18.17 -3.65 45.79
C ILE A 89 17.83 -4.68 46.88
N LYS A 90 17.54 -4.25 48.12
CA LYS A 90 17.13 -5.14 49.21
C LYS A 90 15.82 -5.89 48.88
N GLN A 91 14.84 -5.21 48.25
CA GLN A 91 13.59 -5.84 47.81
C GLN A 91 13.74 -6.74 46.56
N LYS A 92 14.57 -6.35 45.59
CA LYS A 92 14.77 -7.12 44.34
C LYS A 92 15.59 -8.40 44.54
N ASN A 93 16.57 -8.38 45.44
CA ASN A 93 17.39 -9.57 45.72
C ASN A 93 16.62 -10.62 46.53
N TYR A 94 15.66 -10.22 47.36
CA TYR A 94 14.75 -11.15 48.04
C TYR A 94 13.86 -11.91 47.04
N LYS A 95 13.29 -11.23 46.03
CA LYS A 95 12.43 -11.89 45.01
C LYS A 95 13.18 -12.83 44.07
N LYS A 96 14.36 -12.42 43.58
CA LYS A 96 15.12 -13.22 42.59
C LYS A 96 15.74 -14.50 43.17
N HIS A 97 16.01 -14.54 44.47
CA HIS A 97 16.56 -15.74 45.10
C HIS A 97 15.49 -16.84 45.29
N LEU A 98 14.19 -16.49 45.30
CA LEU A 98 13.10 -17.47 45.30
C LEU A 98 12.81 -17.99 43.88
N GLU A 99 12.76 -17.12 42.87
CA GLU A 99 12.45 -17.50 41.47
C GLU A 99 13.51 -18.39 40.80
N LYS A 100 14.74 -18.46 41.34
CA LYS A 100 15.81 -19.31 40.81
C LYS A 100 15.61 -20.80 41.14
N TYR A 101 14.83 -21.13 42.17
CA TYR A 101 14.58 -22.50 42.61
C TYR A 101 13.18 -23.02 42.24
N ASP A 102 12.28 -22.17 41.72
CA ASP A 102 10.98 -22.55 41.15
C ASP A 102 11.11 -23.05 39.70
N ARG A 103 12.01 -24.01 39.47
CA ARG A 103 12.00 -24.80 38.24
C ARG A 103 11.55 -26.20 38.60
N ASN A 104 10.32 -26.52 38.20
CA ASN A 104 9.77 -27.87 38.23
C ASN A 104 10.61 -28.72 37.28
N TYR A 105 11.62 -29.39 37.83
CA TYR A 105 12.27 -30.51 37.17
C TYR A 105 11.43 -31.75 37.44
N ASP A 106 11.11 -32.50 36.39
CA ASP A 106 10.71 -33.89 36.56
C ASP A 106 12.01 -34.68 36.83
N ILE A 107 12.26 -35.00 38.09
CA ILE A 107 13.55 -35.50 38.61
C ILE A 107 13.86 -36.92 38.10
N VAL A 108 12.92 -37.57 37.39
CA VAL A 108 13.04 -38.99 37.07
C VAL A 108 13.66 -39.26 35.68
N ASN A 109 13.48 -38.41 34.67
CA ASN A 109 13.74 -38.82 33.27
C ASN A 109 14.87 -38.09 32.50
N LEU A 110 15.48 -37.01 33.00
CA LEU A 110 16.71 -36.38 32.46
C LEU A 110 16.86 -36.24 30.91
N GLU A 111 15.77 -36.11 30.14
CA GLU A 111 15.87 -35.87 28.70
C GLU A 111 15.86 -34.36 28.35
N ASN A 112 16.73 -33.97 27.42
CA ASN A 112 16.71 -32.63 26.81
C ASN A 112 15.48 -32.51 25.91
N ILE A 113 14.56 -31.58 26.23
CA ILE A 113 13.46 -31.22 25.34
C ILE A 113 14.06 -30.60 24.07
N ALA A 114 14.09 -31.41 23.03
CA ALA A 114 14.56 -31.11 21.70
C ALA A 114 13.88 -29.85 21.13
N ASN A 115 14.66 -29.03 20.41
CA ASN A 115 14.33 -28.51 19.08
C ASN A 115 15.19 -27.29 18.73
N THR A 116 16.43 -27.52 18.27
CA THR A 116 17.15 -26.56 17.41
C THR A 116 18.05 -27.35 16.47
N THR A 117 17.50 -27.76 15.32
CA THR A 117 18.24 -28.40 14.24
C THR A 117 18.75 -27.33 13.27
N PHE A 118 20.08 -27.23 13.12
CA PHE A 118 20.71 -26.39 12.10
C PHE A 118 20.72 -27.12 10.75
N LYS A 119 20.29 -26.45 9.66
CA LYS A 119 20.28 -27.03 8.31
C LYS A 119 21.58 -26.67 7.57
N GLU A 120 22.36 -27.68 7.21
CA GLU A 120 23.52 -27.53 6.32
C GLU A 120 23.08 -27.39 4.86
N LYS A 121 23.78 -26.54 4.09
CA LYS A 121 23.49 -26.29 2.67
C LYS A 121 24.21 -27.32 1.79
N ILE A 122 23.44 -28.09 1.03
CA ILE A 122 23.94 -29.02 0.00
C ILE A 122 24.15 -28.24 -1.30
N ILE A 123 25.37 -28.23 -1.85
CA ILE A 123 25.69 -27.65 -3.17
C ILE A 123 25.59 -28.77 -4.21
N GLN A 124 24.73 -28.61 -5.22
CA GLN A 124 24.61 -29.58 -6.32
C GLN A 124 25.54 -29.21 -7.49
N PRO A 125 26.29 -30.17 -8.09
CA PRO A 125 27.13 -29.90 -9.23
C PRO A 125 26.32 -29.72 -10.53
N LYS A 126 26.80 -28.83 -11.42
CA LYS A 126 26.17 -28.56 -12.73
C LYS A 126 26.35 -29.76 -13.68
N GLN A 127 25.27 -30.18 -14.32
CA GLN A 127 25.26 -31.21 -15.35
C GLN A 127 25.90 -30.70 -16.65
N VAL A 128 26.82 -31.48 -17.22
CA VAL A 128 27.36 -31.27 -18.58
C VAL A 128 26.41 -31.93 -19.57
N LEU A 129 26.05 -31.23 -20.65
CA LEU A 129 25.20 -31.76 -21.72
C LEU A 129 25.83 -33.02 -22.33
N GLN A 130 25.09 -34.12 -22.38
CA GLN A 130 25.53 -35.31 -23.11
C GLN A 130 25.42 -35.07 -24.62
N GLN A 131 26.43 -35.53 -25.37
CA GLN A 131 26.41 -35.49 -26.83
C GLN A 131 25.27 -36.37 -27.36
N SER A 132 24.62 -35.94 -28.44
CA SER A 132 23.49 -36.65 -29.06
C SER A 132 23.92 -38.03 -29.55
N LEU A 133 23.38 -39.08 -28.90
CA LEU A 133 23.52 -40.49 -29.23
C LEU A 133 22.75 -40.84 -30.51
N ARG A 134 23.27 -40.49 -31.69
CA ARG A 134 22.72 -41.01 -32.96
C ARG A 134 23.83 -41.68 -33.76
N ASP A 135 23.76 -43.01 -33.79
CA ASP A 135 24.73 -43.88 -34.47
C ASP A 135 24.43 -44.07 -35.96
N PHE A 136 23.37 -43.45 -36.48
CA PHE A 136 22.89 -43.62 -37.84
C PHE A 136 22.46 -42.30 -38.49
N ASN A 137 22.58 -42.23 -39.82
CA ASN A 137 22.13 -41.10 -40.62
C ASN A 137 20.60 -41.12 -40.76
N ILE A 138 19.92 -40.01 -40.44
CA ILE A 138 18.44 -39.91 -40.43
C ILE A 138 17.85 -40.05 -41.84
N VAL A 139 18.57 -39.66 -42.88
CA VAL A 139 18.06 -39.69 -44.26
C VAL A 139 18.15 -41.10 -44.84
N ASN A 140 19.21 -41.85 -44.53
CA ASN A 140 19.54 -43.10 -45.21
C ASN A 140 19.47 -44.33 -44.30
N HIS A 141 19.25 -44.14 -42.99
CA HIS A 141 19.19 -45.16 -41.93
C HIS A 141 20.43 -46.09 -41.82
N ALA A 142 21.51 -45.81 -42.55
CA ALA A 142 22.77 -46.53 -42.44
C ALA A 142 23.53 -46.11 -41.16
N PRO A 143 24.27 -47.03 -40.51
CA PRO A 143 25.19 -46.65 -39.45
C PRO A 143 26.18 -45.62 -40.01
N VAL A 144 26.57 -44.63 -39.20
CA VAL A 144 27.50 -43.56 -39.59
C VAL A 144 28.87 -44.19 -39.82
N ALA A 145 29.04 -44.83 -40.97
CA ALA A 145 30.21 -45.58 -41.33
C ALA A 145 31.38 -44.61 -41.51
N LYS A 146 32.54 -45.06 -41.05
CA LYS A 146 33.89 -44.44 -40.97
C LYS A 146 34.32 -43.56 -42.17
N TYR A 147 33.62 -43.65 -43.29
CA TYR A 147 33.95 -43.08 -44.59
C TYR A 147 33.08 -41.88 -45.00
N MET A 148 32.12 -41.47 -44.16
CA MET A 148 31.21 -40.35 -44.48
C MET A 148 31.95 -39.02 -44.76
N PHE A 149 33.19 -38.90 -44.30
CA PHE A 149 34.04 -37.73 -44.46
C PHE A 149 35.29 -37.97 -45.32
N GLU A 150 35.47 -39.17 -45.88
CA GLU A 150 36.74 -39.55 -46.52
C GLU A 150 36.93 -38.91 -47.91
N ASN A 151 35.83 -38.60 -48.59
CA ASN A 151 35.84 -38.03 -49.95
C ASN A 151 35.33 -36.58 -50.03
N VAL A 152 35.08 -35.94 -48.89
CA VAL A 152 34.78 -34.51 -48.89
C VAL A 152 36.09 -33.77 -49.06
N LYS A 153 36.42 -33.36 -50.28
CA LYS A 153 37.49 -32.38 -50.51
C LYS A 153 37.11 -31.13 -49.74
N ILE A 154 37.68 -30.96 -48.56
CA ILE A 154 37.57 -29.72 -47.78
C ILE A 154 38.29 -28.68 -48.62
N ILE A 155 37.53 -27.94 -49.43
CA ILE A 155 38.04 -26.71 -50.03
C ILE A 155 38.26 -25.80 -48.84
N ASN A 156 39.49 -25.78 -48.33
CA ASN A 156 39.95 -24.81 -47.35
C ASN A 156 39.91 -23.44 -48.05
N GLN A 157 38.71 -22.88 -48.18
CA GLN A 157 38.57 -21.46 -48.37
C GLN A 157 39.17 -20.88 -47.10
N GLU A 158 40.39 -20.34 -47.20
CA GLU A 158 40.90 -19.41 -46.21
C GLU A 158 39.93 -18.24 -46.18
N LYS A 159 38.82 -18.41 -45.47
CA LYS A 159 38.02 -17.29 -45.02
C LYS A 159 38.98 -16.53 -44.14
N GLN A 160 39.56 -15.47 -44.69
CA GLN A 160 40.14 -14.41 -43.90
C GLN A 160 38.99 -13.91 -43.03
N ALA A 161 38.82 -14.55 -41.87
CA ALA A 161 37.93 -14.08 -40.86
C ALA A 161 38.57 -12.77 -40.42
N LEU A 162 38.11 -11.67 -41.02
CA LEU A 162 38.26 -10.35 -40.45
C LEU A 162 37.68 -10.51 -39.04
N GLN A 163 38.56 -10.74 -38.08
CA GLN A 163 38.18 -10.78 -36.68
C GLN A 163 37.65 -9.38 -36.41
N GLN A 164 36.33 -9.24 -36.45
CA GLN A 164 35.69 -8.03 -35.97
C GLN A 164 36.10 -7.93 -34.52
N VAL A 165 37.03 -7.01 -34.25
CA VAL A 165 37.49 -6.73 -32.91
C VAL A 165 36.26 -6.23 -32.18
N ARG A 166 35.74 -7.04 -31.26
CA ARG A 166 34.55 -6.68 -30.50
C ARG A 166 34.84 -5.36 -29.78
N SER A 167 33.99 -4.35 -29.99
CA SER A 167 34.16 -2.97 -29.51
C SER A 167 34.60 -2.87 -28.04
N TYR A 168 34.09 -3.74 -27.14
CA TYR A 168 34.49 -3.75 -25.72
C TYR A 168 35.97 -4.09 -25.46
N LYS A 169 36.70 -4.64 -26.44
CA LYS A 169 38.14 -4.92 -26.33
C LYS A 169 39.01 -3.72 -26.72
N GLN A 170 38.44 -2.70 -27.35
CA GLN A 170 39.14 -1.46 -27.67
C GLN A 170 38.97 -0.48 -26.51
N ARG A 171 40.10 -0.01 -25.96
CA ARG A 171 40.09 1.06 -24.96
C ARG A 171 39.85 2.38 -25.68
N ASP A 172 38.69 2.96 -25.42
CA ASP A 172 38.26 4.25 -25.96
C ASP A 172 38.81 5.44 -25.14
N PHE A 173 39.25 5.21 -23.91
CA PHE A 173 39.82 6.27 -23.06
C PHE A 173 41.36 6.25 -23.08
N ASN A 174 41.96 7.41 -23.33
CA ASN A 174 43.39 7.61 -23.28
C ASN A 174 43.81 8.20 -21.93
N ILE A 175 44.58 7.41 -21.17
CA ILE A 175 45.00 7.73 -19.81
C ILE A 175 46.02 8.88 -19.78
N LEU A 176 46.85 9.03 -20.83
CA LEU A 176 47.91 10.04 -20.86
C LEU A 176 47.34 11.44 -21.08
N THR A 177 46.35 11.54 -21.97
CA THR A 177 45.71 12.80 -22.35
C THR A 177 44.43 13.07 -21.56
N ASN A 178 43.91 12.08 -20.83
CA ASN A 178 42.65 12.12 -20.09
C ASN A 178 41.44 12.45 -20.99
N LYS A 179 41.47 11.96 -22.24
CA LYS A 179 40.45 12.20 -23.27
C LYS A 179 39.92 10.89 -23.86
N TYR A 180 38.68 10.92 -24.35
CA TYR A 180 38.12 9.83 -25.14
C TYR A 180 38.62 9.95 -26.59
N LYS A 181 38.80 8.82 -27.26
CA LYS A 181 39.27 8.75 -28.66
C LYS A 181 38.21 9.26 -29.62
N GLN A 182 36.94 8.95 -29.35
CA GLN A 182 35.79 9.38 -30.15
C GLN A 182 34.83 10.21 -29.29
N ASP A 183 34.31 11.31 -29.85
CA ASP A 183 33.26 12.16 -29.27
C ASP A 183 33.51 12.57 -27.82
N HIS A 184 34.72 13.06 -27.52
CA HIS A 184 35.14 13.40 -26.16
C HIS A 184 34.20 14.38 -25.47
N GLU A 185 33.78 15.45 -26.15
CA GLU A 185 32.92 16.47 -25.57
C GLU A 185 31.54 15.90 -25.21
N GLN A 186 30.92 15.15 -26.12
CA GLN A 186 29.62 14.51 -25.86
C GLN A 186 29.70 13.51 -24.70
N LYS A 187 30.73 12.65 -24.67
CA LYS A 187 30.90 11.69 -23.57
C LYS A 187 31.20 12.37 -22.23
N MET A 188 31.92 13.49 -22.25
CA MET A 188 32.15 14.29 -21.05
C MET A 188 30.86 14.93 -20.55
N GLU A 189 30.04 15.48 -21.44
CA GLU A 189 28.72 16.02 -21.09
C GLU A 189 27.80 14.93 -20.52
N GLU A 190 27.71 13.77 -21.18
CA GLU A 190 26.94 12.63 -20.67
C GLU A 190 27.45 12.17 -19.30
N GLN A 191 28.76 12.07 -19.12
CA GLN A 191 29.35 11.70 -17.85
C GLN A 191 29.07 12.75 -16.76
N GLN A 192 29.11 14.04 -17.10
CA GLN A 192 28.76 15.13 -16.18
C GLN A 192 27.27 15.10 -15.83
N GLN A 193 26.39 14.87 -16.80
CA GLN A 193 24.96 14.73 -16.55
C GLN A 193 24.67 13.52 -15.67
N ASN A 194 25.33 12.38 -15.92
CA ASN A 194 25.18 11.16 -15.14
C ASN A 194 25.70 11.33 -13.71
N THR A 195 26.87 11.96 -13.55
CA THR A 195 27.39 12.29 -12.21
C THR A 195 26.47 13.26 -11.47
N MET A 196 25.96 14.30 -12.15
CA MET A 196 24.98 15.22 -11.57
C MET A 196 23.69 14.50 -11.16
N LYS A 197 23.16 13.58 -11.98
CA LYS A 197 21.99 12.75 -11.64
C LYS A 197 22.26 11.91 -10.39
N VAL A 198 23.39 11.19 -10.32
CA VAL A 198 23.77 10.39 -9.16
C VAL A 198 23.94 11.24 -7.91
N LEU A 199 24.53 12.44 -8.03
CA LEU A 199 24.68 13.38 -6.93
C LEU A 199 23.31 13.89 -6.45
N LYS A 200 22.42 14.25 -7.37
CA LYS A 200 21.04 14.63 -7.05
C LYS A 200 20.31 13.51 -6.32
N GLU A 201 20.39 12.26 -6.79
CA GLU A 201 19.78 11.12 -6.11
C GLU A 201 20.35 10.88 -4.70
N LYS A 202 21.66 11.01 -4.51
CA LYS A 202 22.29 10.89 -3.18
C LYS A 202 21.87 12.04 -2.27
N PHE A 203 21.76 13.23 -2.83
CA PHE A 203 21.33 14.42 -2.12
C PHE A 203 19.87 14.30 -1.68
N THR A 204 18.95 13.92 -2.57
CA THR A 204 17.52 13.76 -2.25
C THR A 204 17.27 12.64 -1.25
N LYS A 205 18.07 11.56 -1.27
CA LYS A 205 17.99 10.49 -0.24
C LYS A 205 18.32 10.96 1.17
N THR A 206 19.18 11.97 1.29
CA THR A 206 19.65 12.48 2.59
C THR A 206 18.92 13.75 3.01
N HIS A 207 18.45 14.55 2.04
CA HIS A 207 17.81 15.83 2.22
C HIS A 207 16.44 15.82 1.56
N ASN A 208 15.40 15.64 2.36
CA ASN A 208 14.02 15.62 1.86
C ASN A 208 13.42 17.03 1.75
N TYR A 209 13.79 17.93 2.68
CA TYR A 209 13.13 19.22 2.85
C TYR A 209 14.11 20.38 2.94
N ASN A 210 13.80 21.46 2.22
CA ASN A 210 14.53 22.72 2.29
C ASN A 210 13.85 23.68 3.27
N PHE A 211 14.48 23.89 4.42
CA PHE A 211 13.96 24.75 5.47
C PHE A 211 13.91 26.24 5.09
N LEU A 212 14.83 26.71 4.24
CA LEU A 212 14.89 28.12 3.84
C LEU A 212 13.78 28.47 2.85
N LEU A 213 13.52 27.57 1.89
CA LEU A 213 12.48 27.75 0.88
C LEU A 213 11.10 27.28 1.36
N GLY A 214 11.06 26.48 2.43
CA GLY A 214 9.83 25.88 2.93
C GLY A 214 9.19 24.87 1.97
N LYS A 215 10.01 24.19 1.16
CA LYS A 215 9.56 23.23 0.13
C LYS A 215 10.39 21.96 0.15
N ALA A 216 9.80 20.84 -0.27
CA ALA A 216 10.56 19.63 -0.54
C ALA A 216 11.55 19.84 -1.70
N TYR A 217 12.69 19.15 -1.66
CA TYR A 217 13.63 19.14 -2.79
C TYR A 217 13.11 18.32 -3.98
N ASP A 218 12.21 17.36 -3.70
CA ASP A 218 11.55 16.52 -4.67
C ASP A 218 10.19 17.12 -5.05
N GLU A 219 10.04 17.48 -6.32
CA GLU A 219 8.84 18.15 -6.84
C GLU A 219 7.59 17.26 -6.72
N ASP A 220 7.74 15.94 -6.92
CA ASP A 220 6.64 15.00 -6.83
C ASP A 220 6.11 14.90 -5.39
N GLN A 221 7.00 14.93 -4.40
CA GLN A 221 6.62 14.94 -2.98
C GLN A 221 5.91 16.23 -2.60
N GLU A 222 6.38 17.37 -3.13
CA GLU A 222 5.76 18.67 -2.90
C GLU A 222 4.34 18.73 -3.49
N GLN A 223 4.15 18.23 -4.72
CA GLN A 223 2.82 18.14 -5.34
C GLN A 223 1.88 17.20 -4.54
N LEU A 224 2.40 16.06 -4.06
CA LEU A 224 1.65 15.15 -3.19
C LEU A 224 1.30 15.80 -1.84
N TYR A 225 2.18 16.62 -1.28
CA TYR A 225 1.90 17.36 -0.06
C TYR A 225 0.81 18.41 -0.29
N ASN A 226 0.96 19.22 -1.33
CA ASN A 226 0.02 20.29 -1.69
C ASN A 226 -1.38 19.74 -1.98
N SER A 227 -1.49 18.66 -2.75
CA SER A 227 -2.77 17.98 -2.99
C SER A 227 -3.41 17.44 -1.70
N LYS A 228 -2.62 16.91 -0.75
CA LYS A 228 -3.13 16.51 0.57
C LYS A 228 -3.61 17.69 1.40
N VAL A 229 -2.89 18.83 1.35
CA VAL A 229 -3.29 20.05 2.04
C VAL A 229 -4.62 20.57 1.47
N GLU A 230 -4.76 20.66 0.16
CA GLU A 230 -6.00 21.07 -0.50
C GLU A 230 -7.18 20.15 -0.13
N GLN A 231 -6.96 18.83 -0.14
CA GLN A 231 -7.98 17.87 0.28
C GLN A 231 -8.37 18.05 1.75
N LYS A 232 -7.40 18.33 2.63
CA LYS A 232 -7.67 18.61 4.05
C LYS A 232 -8.49 19.89 4.20
N VAL A 233 -8.14 20.96 3.48
CA VAL A 233 -8.89 22.23 3.50
C VAL A 233 -10.33 22.02 3.03
N LYS A 234 -10.52 21.31 1.91
CA LYS A 234 -11.88 20.96 1.41
C LYS A 234 -12.71 20.19 2.45
N LYS A 235 -12.09 19.26 3.19
CA LYS A 235 -12.75 18.43 4.21
C LYS A 235 -12.84 19.10 5.59
N GLN A 236 -12.15 20.20 5.82
CA GLN A 236 -12.03 20.82 7.14
C GLN A 236 -13.40 21.25 7.68
N LEU A 237 -14.22 21.86 6.83
CA LEU A 237 -15.53 22.36 7.21
C LEU A 237 -16.50 21.21 7.56
N GLN A 238 -16.47 20.12 6.78
CA GLN A 238 -17.24 18.91 7.10
C GLN A 238 -16.81 18.30 8.44
N LYS A 239 -15.50 18.23 8.71
CA LYS A 239 -14.98 17.74 9.99
C LYS A 239 -15.43 18.63 11.15
N GLN A 240 -15.41 19.95 10.99
CA GLN A 240 -15.88 20.88 12.01
C GLN A 240 -17.38 20.70 12.30
N ILE A 241 -18.21 20.54 11.26
CA ILE A 241 -19.65 20.23 11.42
C ILE A 241 -19.85 18.90 12.16
N GLN A 242 -19.04 17.88 11.86
CA GLN A 242 -19.10 16.58 12.55
C GLN A 242 -18.65 16.64 14.01
N GLN A 243 -17.86 17.64 14.42
CA GLN A 243 -17.51 17.83 15.82
C GLN A 243 -18.63 18.51 16.63
N LEU A 244 -19.59 19.16 15.97
CA LEU A 244 -20.72 19.79 16.65
C LEU A 244 -21.62 18.73 17.31
N PRO A 245 -22.22 19.03 18.46
CA PRO A 245 -23.23 18.17 19.09
C PRO A 245 -24.38 17.85 18.12
N PRO A 246 -24.99 16.64 18.19
CA PRO A 246 -26.07 16.24 17.28
C PRO A 246 -27.23 17.25 17.21
N SER A 247 -27.58 17.90 18.32
CA SER A 247 -28.66 18.91 18.41
C SER A 247 -28.39 20.19 17.62
N ILE A 248 -27.13 20.48 17.34
CA ILE A 248 -26.65 21.65 16.61
C ILE A 248 -26.29 21.27 15.18
N ARG A 249 -25.68 20.09 14.99
CA ARG A 249 -25.22 19.57 13.70
C ARG A 249 -26.29 19.53 12.62
N TYR A 250 -27.51 19.12 12.96
CA TYR A 250 -28.61 18.96 12.00
C TYR A 250 -29.48 20.22 11.84
N ARG A 251 -29.10 21.36 12.43
CA ARG A 251 -29.85 22.60 12.26
C ARG A 251 -29.64 23.15 10.86
N GLU A 252 -30.74 23.52 10.22
CA GLU A 252 -30.75 24.09 8.86
C GLU A 252 -29.83 25.32 8.75
N THR A 253 -29.71 26.12 9.81
CA THR A 253 -28.85 27.32 9.85
C THR A 253 -27.35 27.05 9.76
N ILE A 254 -26.90 25.82 10.04
CA ILE A 254 -25.46 25.46 10.08
C ILE A 254 -25.04 24.68 8.83
N ILE A 255 -25.97 23.94 8.21
CA ILE A 255 -25.71 23.15 7.00
C ILE A 255 -25.95 23.98 5.72
N PHE A 256 -26.78 25.02 5.77
CA PHE A 256 -27.08 25.83 4.58
C PHE A 256 -25.97 26.83 4.24
N ASP A 257 -25.16 26.45 3.25
CA ASP A 257 -24.36 27.39 2.47
C ASP A 257 -25.26 28.03 1.39
N ARG A 258 -25.74 29.24 1.63
CA ARG A 258 -26.66 29.97 0.73
C ARG A 258 -26.12 30.20 -0.68
N THR A 259 -24.80 30.06 -0.88
CA THR A 259 -24.14 30.30 -2.16
C THR A 259 -24.10 29.07 -3.06
N LYS A 260 -24.35 27.87 -2.51
CA LYS A 260 -24.30 26.61 -3.27
C LYS A 260 -25.68 26.17 -3.74
N PRO A 261 -25.80 25.64 -4.96
CA PRO A 261 -27.06 25.07 -5.43
C PRO A 261 -27.45 23.91 -4.50
N VAL A 262 -28.74 23.87 -4.12
CA VAL A 262 -29.27 22.80 -3.28
C VAL A 262 -29.04 21.44 -3.96
N PRO A 263 -28.35 20.49 -3.31
CA PRO A 263 -28.14 19.15 -3.84
C PRO A 263 -29.45 18.48 -4.27
N GLU A 264 -29.43 17.76 -5.39
CA GLU A 264 -30.61 17.12 -5.98
C GLU A 264 -31.30 16.13 -5.03
N GLU A 265 -30.53 15.47 -4.16
CA GLU A 265 -31.02 14.55 -3.14
C GLU A 265 -31.95 15.24 -2.12
N ILE A 266 -31.64 16.48 -1.73
CA ILE A 266 -32.47 17.26 -0.80
C ILE A 266 -33.77 17.68 -1.47
N LYS A 267 -33.71 18.06 -2.75
CA LYS A 267 -34.92 18.36 -3.54
C LYS A 267 -35.85 17.16 -3.63
N LEU A 268 -35.28 15.95 -3.74
CA LEU A 268 -36.05 14.70 -3.77
C LEU A 268 -36.73 14.41 -2.43
N ILE A 269 -36.05 14.67 -1.31
CA ILE A 269 -36.64 14.55 0.04
C ILE A 269 -37.79 15.54 0.23
N ASP A 270 -37.63 16.78 -0.21
CA ASP A 270 -38.69 17.80 -0.10
C ASP A 270 -39.89 17.46 -0.99
N GLN A 271 -39.66 16.95 -2.20
CA GLN A 271 -40.74 16.43 -3.05
C GLN A 271 -41.48 15.25 -2.40
N GLN A 272 -40.77 14.33 -1.74
CA GLN A 272 -41.40 13.24 -0.99
C GLN A 272 -42.26 13.76 0.17
N ARG A 273 -41.80 14.79 0.88
CA ARG A 273 -42.58 15.45 1.95
C ARG A 273 -43.83 16.15 1.41
N GLU A 274 -43.72 16.88 0.31
CA GLU A 274 -44.87 17.51 -0.34
C GLU A 274 -45.89 16.46 -0.84
N ASN A 275 -45.41 15.38 -1.45
CA ASN A 275 -46.27 14.26 -1.85
C ASN A 275 -46.97 13.60 -0.65
N ALA A 276 -46.30 13.48 0.49
CA ALA A 276 -46.91 12.98 1.72
C ALA A 276 -48.02 13.92 2.23
N LYS A 277 -47.82 15.25 2.16
CA LYS A 277 -48.87 16.24 2.49
C LYS A 277 -50.07 16.15 1.55
N VAL A 278 -49.84 15.98 0.24
CA VAL A 278 -50.93 15.79 -0.74
C VAL A 278 -51.71 14.52 -0.45
N ARG A 279 -51.02 13.40 -0.18
CA ARG A 279 -51.66 12.12 0.21
C ARG A 279 -52.48 12.27 1.48
N TYR A 280 -51.97 12.99 2.47
CA TYR A 280 -52.71 13.26 3.70
C TYR A 280 -54.00 14.06 3.44
N LYS A 281 -53.95 15.08 2.58
CA LYS A 281 -55.15 15.84 2.18
C LYS A 281 -56.17 14.97 1.43
N LEU A 282 -55.69 14.09 0.55
CA LEU A 282 -56.56 13.20 -0.25
C LEU A 282 -57.13 12.03 0.56
N ARG A 283 -56.55 11.72 1.73
CA ARG A 283 -56.92 10.59 2.57
C ARG A 283 -58.42 10.54 2.85
N ASN A 284 -58.99 11.65 3.31
CA ASN A 284 -60.41 11.70 3.69
C ASN A 284 -61.32 11.51 2.46
N ALA A 285 -60.93 12.01 1.29
CA ALA A 285 -61.67 11.80 0.05
C ALA A 285 -61.68 10.31 -0.36
N ILE A 286 -60.51 9.66 -0.28
CA ILE A 286 -60.35 8.25 -0.58
C ILE A 286 -61.10 7.37 0.44
N GLU A 287 -60.99 7.68 1.74
CA GLU A 287 -61.73 6.97 2.80
C GLU A 287 -63.24 7.08 2.60
N ASN A 288 -63.74 8.26 2.21
CA ASN A 288 -65.15 8.47 1.89
C ASN A 288 -65.59 7.66 0.66
N GLU A 289 -64.76 7.54 -0.38
CA GLU A 289 -65.07 6.69 -1.54
C GLU A 289 -65.17 5.21 -1.14
N TYR A 290 -64.23 4.69 -0.35
CA TYR A 290 -64.28 3.32 0.15
C TYR A 290 -65.51 3.09 1.02
N HIS A 291 -65.85 4.05 1.88
CA HIS A 291 -67.04 3.96 2.71
C HIS A 291 -68.32 3.86 1.87
N LYS A 292 -68.47 4.73 0.86
CA LYS A 292 -69.61 4.67 -0.08
C LYS A 292 -69.68 3.34 -0.82
N ARG A 293 -68.57 2.84 -1.36
CA ARG A 293 -68.52 1.52 -2.02
C ARG A 293 -68.93 0.39 -1.09
N ASN A 294 -68.50 0.43 0.18
CA ASN A 294 -68.87 -0.58 1.16
C ASN A 294 -70.36 -0.54 1.50
N ILE A 295 -70.96 0.65 1.62
CA ILE A 295 -72.41 0.82 1.78
C ILE A 295 -73.14 0.21 0.59
N GLU A 296 -72.74 0.53 -0.64
CA GLU A 296 -73.37 -0.03 -1.85
C GLU A 296 -73.28 -1.57 -1.91
N ILE A 297 -72.13 -2.14 -1.53
CA ILE A 297 -71.95 -3.60 -1.47
C ILE A 297 -72.88 -4.20 -0.41
N HIS A 298 -72.99 -3.56 0.75
CA HIS A 298 -73.90 -3.99 1.81
C HIS A 298 -75.36 -3.95 1.34
N ASP A 299 -75.78 -2.85 0.70
CA ASP A 299 -77.13 -2.69 0.18
C ASP A 299 -77.46 -3.74 -0.88
N ARG A 300 -76.54 -3.99 -1.82
CA ARG A 300 -76.69 -5.08 -2.81
C ARG A 300 -76.84 -6.44 -2.15
N LYS A 301 -76.07 -6.71 -1.09
CA LYS A 301 -76.17 -7.96 -0.34
C LYS A 301 -77.53 -8.07 0.37
N GLN A 302 -78.01 -7.00 1.01
CA GLN A 302 -79.32 -6.97 1.64
C GLN A 302 -80.45 -7.16 0.64
N GLN A 303 -80.36 -6.54 -0.54
CA GLN A 303 -81.32 -6.74 -1.63
C GLN A 303 -81.35 -8.20 -2.09
N ARG A 304 -80.19 -8.84 -2.27
CA ARG A 304 -80.13 -10.27 -2.61
C ARG A 304 -80.77 -11.15 -1.54
N ILE A 305 -80.53 -10.87 -0.26
CA ILE A 305 -81.16 -11.59 0.86
C ILE A 305 -82.68 -11.38 0.83
N LYS A 306 -83.16 -10.15 0.68
CA LYS A 306 -84.60 -9.84 0.58
C LYS A 306 -85.25 -10.56 -0.60
N ASN A 307 -84.59 -10.59 -1.76
CA ASN A 307 -85.08 -11.29 -2.94
C ASN A 307 -85.12 -12.81 -2.73
N GLY A 308 -84.13 -13.40 -2.05
CA GLY A 308 -84.16 -14.83 -1.68
C GLY A 308 -85.22 -15.16 -0.62
N MET A 309 -85.48 -14.26 0.33
CA MET A 309 -86.53 -14.42 1.34
C MET A 309 -87.94 -14.24 0.76
N PHE A 310 -88.09 -13.50 -0.35
CA PHE A 310 -89.37 -13.35 -1.04
C PHE A 310 -89.91 -14.70 -1.53
N GLU A 311 -89.04 -15.57 -2.04
CA GLU A 311 -89.42 -16.94 -2.42
C GLU A 311 -89.85 -17.78 -1.21
N GLN A 312 -89.22 -17.57 -0.04
CA GLN A 312 -89.55 -18.30 1.19
C GLN A 312 -90.81 -17.81 1.89
N LYS A 313 -91.22 -16.55 1.66
CA LYS A 313 -92.40 -15.93 2.28
C LYS A 313 -93.69 -16.71 2.03
N TYR A 314 -93.82 -17.34 0.86
CA TYR A 314 -94.99 -18.13 0.48
C TYR A 314 -94.85 -19.63 0.81
N ILE A 315 -93.67 -20.11 1.23
CA ILE A 315 -93.44 -21.52 1.57
C ILE A 315 -94.14 -21.89 2.89
N ASP A 316 -94.13 -21.01 3.89
CA ASP A 316 -94.83 -21.25 5.16
C ASP A 316 -96.36 -21.18 5.02
N GLU A 317 -96.87 -20.33 4.13
CA GLU A 317 -98.30 -20.31 3.76
C GLU A 317 -98.70 -21.58 2.99
N HIS A 318 -97.83 -22.09 2.11
CA HIS A 318 -98.03 -23.38 1.45
C HIS A 318 -97.92 -24.57 2.41
N ARG A 319 -96.99 -24.54 3.39
CA ARG A 319 -96.79 -25.60 4.41
C ARG A 319 -97.92 -25.64 5.45
N LYS A 320 -98.54 -24.50 5.77
CA LYS A 320 -99.75 -24.42 6.62
C LYS A 320 -100.98 -25.09 5.98
N GLY A 321 -100.86 -25.60 4.76
CA GLY A 321 -101.85 -26.50 4.17
C GLY A 321 -103.21 -25.83 4.07
N PHE A 322 -103.35 -24.88 3.14
CA PHE A 322 -104.68 -24.47 2.69
C PHE A 322 -105.39 -25.68 2.06
N TYR A 323 -106.09 -26.44 2.90
CA TYR A 323 -107.16 -27.37 2.59
C TYR A 323 -108.43 -26.63 2.11
N SER A 324 -108.33 -25.45 1.50
CA SER A 324 -109.50 -24.71 1.02
C SER A 324 -110.21 -25.45 -0.12
N ILE A 325 -109.47 -26.13 -1.00
CA ILE A 325 -110.05 -26.89 -2.13
C ILE A 325 -110.68 -28.22 -1.66
N LYS A 326 -110.07 -28.89 -0.67
CA LYS A 326 -110.63 -30.16 -0.15
C LYS A 326 -111.92 -29.94 0.65
N LEU A 327 -112.02 -28.84 1.40
CA LEU A 327 -113.22 -28.49 2.18
C LEU A 327 -114.39 -28.08 1.27
N LEU A 328 -114.12 -27.33 0.19
CA LEU A 328 -115.11 -26.99 -0.84
C LEU A 328 -115.61 -28.21 -1.63
N PHE A 329 -114.74 -29.18 -1.93
CA PHE A 329 -115.14 -30.43 -2.60
C PHE A 329 -116.00 -31.33 -1.71
N GLN A 330 -115.70 -31.37 -0.41
CA GLN A 330 -116.49 -32.13 0.57
C GLN A 330 -117.90 -31.53 0.71
N GLN A 331 -117.98 -30.20 0.87
CA GLN A 331 -119.26 -29.49 0.94
C GLN A 331 -120.10 -29.65 -0.34
N LYS A 332 -119.49 -29.62 -1.52
CA LYS A 332 -120.19 -29.89 -2.79
C LYS A 332 -120.70 -31.33 -2.89
N LYS A 333 -119.92 -32.31 -2.41
CA LYS A 333 -120.36 -33.73 -2.37
C LYS A 333 -121.56 -33.92 -1.45
N ASP A 334 -121.53 -33.32 -0.26
CA ASP A 334 -122.62 -33.43 0.72
C ASP A 334 -123.90 -32.75 0.20
N LEU A 335 -123.77 -31.64 -0.54
CA LEU A 335 -124.89 -30.93 -1.17
C LEU A 335 -125.47 -31.66 -2.38
N ILE A 336 -124.65 -32.39 -3.15
CA ILE A 336 -125.12 -33.25 -4.24
C ILE A 336 -125.84 -34.49 -3.68
N GLN A 337 -125.32 -35.08 -2.59
CA GLN A 337 -125.97 -36.22 -1.94
C GLN A 337 -127.31 -35.86 -1.27
N SER A 338 -127.46 -34.63 -0.77
CA SER A 338 -128.73 -34.17 -0.20
C SER A 338 -129.79 -33.82 -1.25
N LEU A 339 -129.41 -33.55 -2.50
CA LEU A 339 -130.32 -33.30 -3.63
C LEU A 339 -130.73 -34.59 -4.39
N GLN A 340 -130.09 -35.73 -4.09
CA GLN A 340 -130.39 -37.05 -4.69
C GLN A 340 -131.25 -37.96 -3.78
N LYS A 341 -131.69 -37.47 -2.62
CA LYS A 341 -132.73 -38.06 -1.77
C LYS A 341 -133.95 -37.15 -1.79
#